data_AF-A0A521ZK80-F1
#
_entry.id   AF-A0A521ZK80-F1
#
_cell.length_a   1.000
_cell.length_b   1.000
_cell.length_c   1.000
_cell.angle_alpha   90.00
_cell.angle_beta   90.00
_cell.angle_gamma   90.00
#
_symmetry.space_group_name_H-M   'P 1'
#
loop_
_entity.id
_entity.type
_entity.pdbx_description
1 polymer ?
#
loop_
_entity_poly.entity_id
_entity_poly.type
_entity_poly.pdbx_seq_one_letter_code
_entity_poly.pdbx_strand_id
1 'polypeptide(L)'
;AKLAVGYLLDELKNDITRETPASFEPSIDYVVTKIPRFAFEKFPQADPTLTTQMKSVGEAMAIGRTFKESLQKCLRSLEIGRSGLGGDGKPWRIGTEVYGDRDILPRDVISRKLSVPNAERIFFIRHALRAGFTIEEIFNLTKIDRWFLVQIKEIVDFEEELAGAKN
;
A
#
# COMPACT_ATOMS: atom_id res chain seq x y z
N ALA A 1 28.95 7.00 -9.44
CA ALA A 1 29.96 8.06 -9.70
C ALA A 1 31.38 7.51 -9.66
N LYS A 2 31.86 6.94 -8.54
CA LYS A 2 33.26 6.45 -8.42
C LYS A 2 33.63 5.33 -9.39
N LEU A 3 32.72 4.39 -9.67
CA LEU A 3 32.95 3.35 -10.69
C LEU A 3 33.19 3.94 -12.09
N ALA A 4 32.49 5.02 -12.43
CA ALA A 4 32.60 5.66 -13.74
C ALA A 4 33.96 6.35 -13.97
N VAL A 5 34.71 6.61 -12.89
CA VAL A 5 36.08 7.16 -12.94
C VAL A 5 37.13 6.09 -12.63
N GLY A 6 36.78 4.81 -12.75
CA GLY A 6 37.72 3.68 -12.76
C GLY A 6 37.85 2.88 -11.46
N TYR A 7 37.12 3.23 -10.39
CA TYR A 7 37.15 2.44 -9.15
C TYR A 7 36.38 1.12 -9.29
N LEU A 8 36.88 0.07 -8.66
CA LEU A 8 36.20 -1.21 -8.46
C LEU A 8 35.42 -1.22 -7.13
N LEU A 9 34.50 -2.17 -6.96
CA LEU A 9 33.62 -2.21 -5.79
C LEU A 9 34.36 -2.54 -4.47
N ASP A 10 35.42 -3.34 -4.55
CA ASP A 10 36.28 -3.73 -3.43
C ASP A 10 37.20 -2.58 -2.98
N GLU A 11 37.50 -1.63 -3.86
CA GLU A 11 38.25 -0.41 -3.56
C GLU A 11 37.40 0.66 -2.84
N LEU A 12 36.08 0.48 -2.81
CA LEU A 12 35.15 1.40 -2.20
C LEU A 12 34.74 0.88 -0.83
N LYS A 13 34.85 1.72 0.21
CA LYS A 13 34.31 1.40 1.54
C LYS A 13 32.81 1.65 1.57
N ASN A 14 32.06 0.79 2.26
CA ASN A 14 30.66 1.02 2.56
C ASN A 14 30.51 2.25 3.45
N ASP A 15 29.66 3.20 3.05
CA ASP A 15 29.51 4.48 3.75
C ASP A 15 28.91 4.34 5.16
N ILE A 16 28.10 3.30 5.40
CA ILE A 16 27.42 3.07 6.68
C ILE A 16 28.33 2.35 7.68
N THR A 17 28.81 1.15 7.35
CA THR A 17 29.64 0.35 8.26
C THR A 17 31.09 0.85 8.30
N ARG A 18 31.57 1.50 7.23
CA ARG A 18 32.95 2.02 7.04
C ARG A 18 34.09 1.01 7.12
N GLU A 19 33.78 -0.23 7.46
CA GLU A 19 34.74 -1.32 7.62
C GLU A 19 34.70 -2.31 6.46
N THR A 20 33.52 -2.55 5.88
CA THR A 20 33.35 -3.49 4.78
C THR A 20 33.49 -2.79 3.42
N PRO A 21 33.92 -3.50 2.36
CA PRO A 21 33.89 -2.97 1.01
C PRO A 21 32.45 -2.78 0.52
N ALA A 22 32.27 -2.09 -0.60
CA ALA A 22 30.99 -1.95 -1.30
C ALA A 22 30.67 -3.19 -2.16
N SER A 23 31.63 -4.11 -2.33
CA SER A 23 31.50 -5.39 -3.02
C SER A 23 30.79 -6.45 -2.15
N PHE A 24 29.53 -6.21 -1.77
CA PHE A 24 28.71 -7.16 -1.02
C PHE A 24 27.22 -6.99 -1.35
N GLU A 25 26.42 -8.00 -1.02
CA GLU A 25 24.97 -7.94 -1.08
C GLU A 25 24.40 -7.58 0.31
N PRO A 26 23.68 -6.46 0.45
CA PRO A 26 23.07 -6.10 1.72
C PRO A 26 22.05 -7.14 2.18
N SER A 27 22.18 -7.58 3.43
CA SER A 27 21.11 -8.30 4.12
C SER A 27 20.35 -7.30 5.00
N ILE A 28 19.02 -7.31 4.89
CA ILE A 28 18.14 -6.45 5.69
C ILE A 28 17.32 -7.31 6.64
N ASP A 29 17.16 -6.84 7.87
CA ASP A 29 16.39 -7.49 8.94
C ASP A 29 15.03 -6.79 9.17
N TYR A 30 14.52 -6.14 8.12
CA TYR A 30 13.27 -5.38 8.11
C TYR A 30 12.61 -5.43 6.74
N VAL A 31 11.35 -5.01 6.67
CA VAL A 31 10.56 -4.86 5.44
C VAL A 31 10.43 -3.39 5.08
N VAL A 32 10.76 -3.07 3.82
CA VAL A 32 10.55 -1.74 3.24
C VAL A 32 9.30 -1.76 2.36
N THR A 33 8.39 -0.82 2.58
CA THR A 33 7.21 -0.63 1.74
C THR A 33 7.32 0.73 1.05
N LYS A 34 7.08 0.75 -0.26
CA LYS A 34 6.95 1.97 -1.05
C LYS A 34 5.55 2.06 -1.63
N ILE A 35 4.90 3.22 -1.51
CA ILE A 35 3.58 3.46 -2.12
C ILE A 35 3.63 4.76 -2.95
N PRO A 36 3.22 4.72 -4.23
CA PRO A 36 3.16 5.92 -5.06
C PRO A 36 2.08 6.91 -4.59
N ARG A 37 2.36 8.21 -4.69
CA ARG A 37 1.40 9.31 -4.49
C ARG A 37 0.89 9.79 -5.84
N PHE A 38 -0.43 9.91 -5.97
CA PHE A 38 -1.11 10.45 -7.15
C PHE A 38 -1.76 11.79 -6.83
N ALA A 39 -2.09 12.61 -7.81
CA ALA A 39 -2.77 13.89 -7.61
C ALA A 39 -3.89 14.12 -8.65
N PHE A 40 -4.70 13.08 -8.90
CA PHE A 40 -5.76 13.11 -9.93
C PHE A 40 -6.83 14.19 -9.66
N GLU A 41 -7.00 14.62 -8.42
CA GLU A 41 -7.86 15.74 -8.04
C GLU A 41 -7.49 17.05 -8.75
N LYS A 42 -6.23 17.20 -9.19
CA LYS A 42 -5.77 18.35 -9.96
C LYS A 42 -6.03 18.21 -11.47
N PHE A 43 -6.44 17.04 -11.93
CA PHE A 43 -6.61 16.70 -13.35
C PHE A 43 -7.94 15.96 -13.60
N PRO A 44 -9.09 16.63 -13.47
CA PRO A 44 -10.41 15.98 -13.51
C PRO A 44 -10.75 15.31 -14.85
N GLN A 45 -10.09 15.71 -15.94
CA GLN A 45 -10.27 15.13 -17.27
C GLN A 45 -9.31 13.96 -17.56
N ALA A 46 -8.35 13.70 -16.67
CA ALA A 46 -7.40 12.61 -16.84
C ALA A 46 -8.03 11.29 -16.39
N ASP A 47 -7.79 10.22 -17.15
CA ASP A 47 -8.15 8.87 -16.74
C ASP A 47 -7.29 8.44 -15.54
N PRO A 48 -7.90 8.15 -14.35
CA PRO A 48 -7.17 7.77 -13.15
C PRO A 48 -6.73 6.29 -13.13
N THR A 49 -7.06 5.52 -14.17
CA THR A 49 -6.68 4.10 -14.28
C THR A 49 -5.16 3.95 -14.33
N LEU A 50 -4.62 3.06 -13.50
CA LEU A 50 -3.19 2.77 -13.49
C LEU A 50 -2.87 1.74 -14.59
N THR A 51 -1.89 2.07 -15.41
CA THR A 51 -1.42 1.27 -16.54
C THR A 51 0.11 1.19 -16.49
N THR A 52 0.74 0.69 -17.55
CA THR A 52 2.20 0.62 -17.68
C THR A 52 2.86 2.01 -17.72
N GLN A 53 2.12 3.04 -18.16
CA GLN A 53 2.56 4.43 -18.10
C GLN A 53 2.40 5.02 -16.69
N MET A 54 3.48 5.61 -16.18
CA MET A 54 3.52 6.24 -14.85
C MET A 54 2.62 7.48 -14.79
N LYS A 55 1.80 7.55 -13.73
CA LYS A 55 0.92 8.70 -13.41
C LYS A 55 1.14 9.27 -12.00
N SER A 56 2.04 8.66 -11.21
CA SER A 56 2.34 9.12 -9.85
C SER A 56 3.22 10.36 -9.87
N VAL A 57 2.98 11.28 -8.94
CA VAL A 57 3.72 12.55 -8.77
C VAL A 57 4.80 12.47 -7.69
N GLY A 58 4.82 11.38 -6.93
CA GLY A 58 5.78 11.14 -5.87
C GLY A 58 5.59 9.77 -5.23
N GLU A 59 6.22 9.55 -4.09
CA GLU A 59 6.16 8.31 -3.35
C GLU A 59 6.45 8.51 -1.86
N ALA A 60 5.88 7.63 -1.04
CA ALA A 60 6.27 7.46 0.35
C ALA A 60 7.00 6.12 0.50
N MET A 61 7.96 6.08 1.43
CA MET A 61 8.66 4.86 1.83
C MET A 61 8.58 4.73 3.35
N ALA A 62 8.34 3.51 3.85
CA ALA A 62 8.43 3.21 5.26
C ALA A 62 9.18 1.90 5.51
N ILE A 63 9.77 1.81 6.70
CA ILE A 63 10.50 0.63 7.19
C ILE A 63 9.75 0.10 8.41
N GLY A 64 9.57 -1.22 8.51
CA GLY A 64 9.00 -1.89 9.67
C GLY A 64 9.61 -3.27 9.85
N ARG A 65 9.57 -3.82 11.07
CA ARG A 65 10.04 -5.19 11.36
C ARG A 65 9.12 -6.26 10.78
N THR A 66 7.88 -5.88 10.45
CA THR A 66 6.91 -6.73 9.75
C THR A 66 6.32 -6.00 8.55
N PHE A 67 5.76 -6.74 7.60
CA PHE A 67 5.03 -6.16 6.47
C PHE A 67 3.84 -5.31 6.94
N LYS A 68 3.04 -5.79 7.91
CA LYS A 68 1.88 -5.05 8.42
C LYS A 68 2.27 -3.68 8.99
N GLU A 69 3.34 -3.64 9.79
CA GLU A 69 3.88 -2.41 10.34
C GLU A 69 4.37 -1.47 9.23
N SER A 70 5.20 -1.99 8.32
CA SER A 70 5.77 -1.23 7.20
C SER A 70 4.67 -0.64 6.31
N LEU A 71 3.64 -1.42 5.98
CA LEU A 71 2.49 -1.02 5.18
C LEU A 71 1.69 0.10 5.86
N GLN A 72 1.29 -0.08 7.12
CA GLN A 72 0.49 0.91 7.86
C GLN A 72 1.26 2.22 8.05
N LYS A 73 2.58 2.14 8.32
CA LYS A 73 3.47 3.31 8.36
C LYS A 73 3.51 4.04 7.01
N CYS A 74 3.62 3.30 5.92
CA CYS A 74 3.68 3.90 4.58
C CYS A 74 2.35 4.57 4.23
N LEU A 75 1.22 3.91 4.47
CA LEU A 75 -0.12 4.44 4.17
C LEU A 75 -0.42 5.75 4.90
N ARG A 76 -0.09 5.84 6.20
CA ARG A 76 -0.30 7.10 6.94
C ARG A 76 0.60 8.24 6.48
N SER A 77 1.79 7.93 5.94
CA SER A 77 2.76 8.90 5.44
C SER A 77 2.50 9.35 4.00
N LEU A 78 1.40 8.91 3.37
CA LEU A 78 1.05 9.34 2.01
C LEU A 78 0.49 10.76 1.93
N GLU A 79 0.20 11.40 3.07
CA GLU A 79 -0.38 12.75 3.12
C GLU A 79 -1.65 12.88 2.25
N ILE A 80 -2.47 11.82 2.25
CA ILE A 80 -3.82 11.78 1.65
C ILE A 80 -4.91 11.92 2.74
N GLY A 81 -4.49 12.20 3.97
CA GLY A 81 -5.38 12.23 5.11
C GLY A 81 -5.98 10.86 5.41
N ARG A 82 -5.20 9.77 5.37
CA ARG A 82 -5.61 8.47 5.91
C ARG A 82 -4.65 8.09 7.04
N SER A 83 -5.14 7.44 8.10
CA SER A 83 -4.28 7.03 9.23
C SER A 83 -3.63 5.65 9.05
N GLY A 84 -3.93 4.99 7.93
CA GLY A 84 -3.54 3.61 7.63
C GLY A 84 -4.50 3.06 6.58
N LEU A 85 -4.82 1.77 6.67
CA LEU A 85 -5.76 1.10 5.78
C LEU A 85 -7.22 1.50 5.99
N GLY A 86 -7.58 1.98 7.17
CA GLY A 86 -8.93 2.40 7.58
C GLY A 86 -9.01 2.64 9.08
N GLY A 87 -10.21 2.69 9.65
CA GLY A 87 -10.44 2.92 11.08
C GLY A 87 -10.21 4.39 11.49
N ASP A 88 -10.16 5.30 10.52
CA ASP A 88 -9.92 6.73 10.73
C ASP A 88 -11.21 7.55 10.73
N GLY A 89 -12.38 6.90 10.56
CA GLY A 89 -13.69 7.54 10.58
C GLY A 89 -13.97 8.40 9.34
N LYS A 90 -13.08 8.40 8.34
CA LYS A 90 -13.24 9.25 7.15
C LYS A 90 -14.10 8.55 6.10
N PRO A 91 -15.10 9.26 5.56
CA PRO A 91 -16.04 8.66 4.62
C PRO A 91 -15.38 8.31 3.27
N TRP A 92 -16.09 7.51 2.50
CA TRP A 92 -15.75 7.11 1.13
C TRP A 92 -16.80 7.66 0.18
N ARG A 93 -16.36 8.41 -0.83
CA ARG A 93 -17.25 8.96 -1.85
C ARG A 93 -17.11 8.14 -3.13
N ILE A 94 -18.21 7.57 -3.58
CA ILE A 94 -18.26 6.73 -4.78
C ILE A 94 -19.36 7.29 -5.68
N GLY A 95 -18.95 7.96 -6.76
CA GLY A 95 -19.89 8.73 -7.58
C GLY A 95 -20.55 9.84 -6.75
N THR A 96 -21.87 9.82 -6.66
CA THR A 96 -22.69 10.75 -5.86
C THR A 96 -22.96 10.27 -4.43
N GLU A 97 -22.65 9.01 -4.13
CA GLU A 97 -22.94 8.39 -2.84
C GLU A 97 -21.77 8.58 -1.86
N VAL A 98 -22.12 8.69 -0.58
CA VAL A 98 -21.18 8.83 0.54
C VAL A 98 -21.44 7.69 1.51
N TYR A 99 -20.40 6.93 1.80
CA TYR A 99 -20.40 5.81 2.73
C TYR A 99 -19.52 6.15 3.92
N GLY A 100 -19.93 5.78 5.13
CA GLY A 100 -19.09 5.83 6.32
C GLY A 100 -17.87 4.91 6.19
N ASP A 101 -16.84 5.16 7.01
CA ASP A 101 -15.60 4.37 6.99
C ASP A 101 -15.84 2.86 7.27
N ARG A 102 -16.88 2.57 8.06
CA ARG A 102 -17.26 1.23 8.46
C ARG A 102 -18.47 0.67 7.72
N ASP A 103 -19.08 1.40 6.80
CA ASP A 103 -20.20 0.89 6.02
C ASP A 103 -19.74 -0.25 5.10
N ILE A 104 -20.64 -1.21 4.83
CA ILE A 104 -20.39 -2.28 3.87
C ILE A 104 -20.77 -1.77 2.49
N LEU A 105 -19.77 -1.60 1.62
CA LEU A 105 -19.98 -1.18 0.25
C LEU A 105 -20.62 -2.30 -0.61
N PRO A 106 -21.39 -1.95 -1.65
CA PRO A 106 -21.92 -2.94 -2.60
C PRO A 106 -20.81 -3.79 -3.24
N ARG A 107 -21.05 -5.11 -3.36
CA ARG A 107 -20.04 -6.05 -3.88
C ARG A 107 -19.61 -5.75 -5.32
N ASP A 108 -20.52 -5.23 -6.15
CA ASP A 108 -20.25 -4.83 -7.54
C ASP A 108 -19.29 -3.63 -7.61
N VAL A 109 -19.50 -2.64 -6.74
CA VAL A 109 -18.62 -1.46 -6.60
C VAL A 109 -17.21 -1.88 -6.19
N ILE A 110 -17.10 -2.74 -5.16
CA ILE A 110 -15.83 -3.30 -4.70
C ILE A 110 -15.15 -4.06 -5.84
N SER A 111 -15.87 -4.98 -6.49
CA SER A 111 -15.30 -5.82 -7.57
C SER A 111 -14.72 -4.96 -8.69
N ARG A 112 -15.44 -3.91 -9.13
CA ARG A 112 -14.95 -2.99 -10.16
C ARG A 112 -13.67 -2.26 -9.74
N LYS A 113 -13.61 -1.77 -8.49
CA LYS A 113 -12.43 -1.08 -7.93
C LYS A 113 -11.24 -2.02 -7.70
N LEU A 114 -11.47 -3.32 -7.55
CA LEU A 114 -10.40 -4.32 -7.47
C LEU A 114 -9.88 -4.74 -8.84
N SER A 115 -10.78 -4.96 -9.81
CA SER A 115 -10.43 -5.42 -11.17
C SER A 115 -9.64 -4.38 -11.97
N VAL A 116 -9.96 -3.09 -11.81
CA VAL A 116 -9.28 -2.01 -12.54
C VAL A 116 -8.26 -1.34 -11.59
N PRO A 117 -6.94 -1.47 -11.83
CA PRO A 117 -5.93 -0.82 -11.00
C PRO A 117 -6.16 0.69 -10.89
N ASN A 118 -6.22 1.20 -9.66
CA ASN A 118 -6.45 2.62 -9.35
C ASN A 118 -5.70 3.00 -8.06
N ALA A 119 -5.56 4.30 -7.80
CA ALA A 119 -4.82 4.84 -6.66
C ALA A 119 -5.40 4.39 -5.29
N GLU A 120 -6.70 4.09 -5.23
CA GLU A 120 -7.39 3.74 -4.00
C GLU A 120 -7.50 2.22 -3.77
N ARG A 121 -7.02 1.40 -4.72
CA ARG A 121 -7.29 -0.05 -4.75
C ARG A 121 -6.89 -0.76 -3.46
N ILE A 122 -5.82 -0.33 -2.80
CA ILE A 122 -5.37 -0.88 -1.52
C ILE A 122 -6.45 -0.76 -0.42
N PHE A 123 -7.19 0.35 -0.38
CA PHE A 123 -8.28 0.56 0.58
C PHE A 123 -9.52 -0.26 0.22
N PHE A 124 -9.78 -0.48 -1.07
CA PHE A 124 -10.86 -1.35 -1.51
C PHE A 124 -10.62 -2.84 -1.21
N ILE A 125 -9.37 -3.25 -0.98
CA ILE A 125 -9.07 -4.60 -0.44
C ILE A 125 -9.61 -4.73 0.99
N ARG A 126 -9.45 -3.70 1.84
CA ARG A 126 -10.08 -3.69 3.17
C ARG A 126 -11.60 -3.80 3.07
N HIS A 127 -12.22 -3.00 2.21
CA HIS A 127 -13.67 -3.06 2.01
C HIS A 127 -14.15 -4.44 1.52
N ALA A 128 -13.39 -5.09 0.63
CA ALA A 128 -13.68 -6.44 0.17
C ALA A 128 -13.64 -7.46 1.31
N LEU A 129 -12.60 -7.43 2.14
CA LEU A 129 -12.47 -8.33 3.27
C LEU A 129 -13.62 -8.15 4.27
N ARG A 130 -13.98 -6.89 4.58
CA ARG A 130 -15.13 -6.57 5.46
C ARG A 130 -16.48 -6.98 4.85
N ALA A 131 -16.61 -6.95 3.52
CA ALA A 131 -17.77 -7.44 2.78
C ALA A 131 -17.78 -8.96 2.54
N GLY A 132 -16.86 -9.70 3.19
CA GLY A 132 -16.82 -11.16 3.15
C GLY A 132 -16.26 -11.77 1.87
N PHE A 133 -15.46 -11.03 1.09
CA PHE A 133 -14.71 -11.62 -0.02
C PHE A 133 -13.62 -12.55 0.52
N THR A 134 -13.47 -13.70 -0.12
CA THR A 134 -12.36 -14.62 0.11
C THR A 134 -11.06 -14.08 -0.47
N ILE A 135 -9.94 -14.56 0.06
CA ILE A 135 -8.59 -14.25 -0.49
C ILE A 135 -8.51 -14.66 -1.97
N GLU A 136 -9.13 -15.77 -2.35
CA GLU A 136 -9.16 -16.24 -3.74
C GLU A 136 -9.92 -15.30 -4.67
N GLU A 137 -11.09 -14.79 -4.24
CA GLU A 137 -11.83 -13.81 -5.02
C GLU A 137 -11.00 -12.53 -5.24
N ILE A 138 -10.36 -12.02 -4.18
CA ILE A 138 -9.53 -10.81 -4.27
C ILE A 138 -8.29 -11.06 -5.14
N PHE A 139 -7.63 -12.22 -4.99
CA PHE A 139 -6.52 -12.62 -5.85
C PHE A 139 -6.96 -12.68 -7.31
N ASN A 140 -8.11 -13.28 -7.60
CA ASN A 140 -8.59 -13.43 -8.96
C ASN A 140 -8.87 -12.09 -9.64
N LEU A 141 -9.38 -11.11 -8.89
CA LEU A 141 -9.65 -9.76 -9.38
C LEU A 141 -8.38 -8.90 -9.51
N THR A 142 -7.44 -9.01 -8.57
CA THR A 142 -6.32 -8.06 -8.45
C THR A 142 -4.98 -8.59 -8.93
N LYS A 143 -4.81 -9.92 -8.95
CA LYS A 143 -3.55 -10.66 -9.10
C LYS A 143 -2.47 -10.29 -8.08
N ILE A 144 -2.84 -9.63 -6.98
CA ILE A 144 -1.95 -9.39 -5.84
C ILE A 144 -1.74 -10.72 -5.13
N ASP A 145 -0.47 -11.07 -4.87
CA ASP A 145 -0.14 -12.35 -4.26
C ASP A 145 -0.88 -12.57 -2.93
N ARG A 146 -1.31 -13.83 -2.72
CA ARG A 146 -2.10 -14.25 -1.57
C ARG A 146 -1.40 -13.93 -0.25
N TRP A 147 -0.07 -14.00 -0.21
CA TRP A 147 0.69 -13.67 0.98
C TRP A 147 0.37 -12.25 1.48
N PHE A 148 0.38 -11.25 0.59
CA PHE A 148 0.04 -9.87 0.95
C PHE A 148 -1.43 -9.75 1.38
N LEU A 149 -2.34 -10.43 0.68
CA LEU A 149 -3.77 -10.38 0.99
C LEU A 149 -4.07 -10.98 2.36
N VAL A 150 -3.41 -12.07 2.74
CA VAL A 150 -3.52 -12.67 4.08
C VAL A 150 -3.00 -11.71 5.14
N GLN A 151 -1.85 -11.06 4.92
CA GLN A 151 -1.35 -10.06 5.86
C GLN A 151 -2.29 -8.87 6.03
N ILE A 152 -2.93 -8.42 4.95
CA ILE A 152 -3.94 -7.36 5.00
C ILE A 152 -5.19 -7.84 5.75
N LYS A 153 -5.64 -9.08 5.51
CA LYS A 153 -6.76 -9.69 6.23
C LYS A 153 -6.53 -9.69 7.73
N GLU A 154 -5.35 -10.09 8.19
CA GLU A 154 -5.04 -10.08 9.64
C GLU A 154 -5.12 -8.67 10.25
N ILE A 155 -4.78 -7.60 9.49
CA ILE A 155 -4.98 -6.21 9.94
C ILE A 155 -6.47 -5.90 10.08
N VAL A 156 -7.28 -6.30 9.10
CA VAL A 156 -8.73 -6.05 9.09
C VAL A 156 -9.44 -6.85 10.18
N ASP A 157 -9.06 -8.12 10.38
CA ASP A 157 -9.60 -8.96 11.44
C ASP A 157 -9.34 -8.33 12.82
N PHE A 158 -8.12 -7.83 13.04
CA PHE A 158 -7.77 -7.12 14.28
C PHE A 158 -8.54 -5.80 14.44
N GLU A 159 -8.81 -5.07 13.34
CA GLU A 159 -9.68 -3.90 13.38
C GLU A 159 -11.11 -4.25 13.82
N GLU A 160 -11.66 -5.38 13.34
CA GLU A 160 -12.98 -5.85 13.75
C GLU A 160 -13.01 -6.30 15.21
N GLU A 161 -11.95 -6.95 15.70
CA GLU A 161 -11.80 -7.27 17.12
C GLU A 161 -11.84 -6.01 18.00
N LEU A 162 -11.04 -4.99 17.66
CA LEU A 162 -11.01 -3.72 18.41
C LEU A 162 -12.35 -2.99 18.39
N ALA A 163 -13.09 -3.06 17.27
CA ALA A 163 -14.40 -2.44 17.16
C ALA A 163 -15.49 -3.18 17.95
N GLY A 164 -15.38 -4.51 18.04
CA GLY A 164 -16.25 -5.35 18.87
C GLY A 164 -15.93 -5.27 20.36
N ALA A 165 -14.69 -4.94 20.73
CA ALA A 165 -14.21 -4.79 22.11
C ALA A 165 -14.71 -3.51 22.82
N LYS A 166 -15.78 -2.87 22.33
CA LYS A 166 -16.37 -1.72 23.04
C LYS A 166 -16.95 -2.18 24.39
N ASN A 167 -16.39 -1.56 25.44
CA ASN A 167 -16.91 -1.46 26.81
C ASN A 167 -18.43 -1.21 26.87
#